data_AF-A0AAW2TMY8-F1
#
_entry.id   AF-A0AAW2TMY8-F1
#
_cell.length_a   1.000
_cell.length_b   1.000
_cell.length_c   1.000
_cell.angle_alpha   90.00
_cell.angle_beta   90.00
_cell.angle_gamma   90.00
#
_symmetry.space_group_name_H-M   'P 1'
#
loop_
_entity.id
_entity.type
_entity.pdbx_description
1 polymer ?
#
loop_
_entity_poly.entity_id
_entity_poly.type
_entity_poly.pdbx_seq_one_letter_code
_entity_poly.pdbx_strand_id
1 'polypeptide(L)'
;MDQPEGFTTVGEEQKNDYDPCIYKKISGSSVAYLVLYVDDILLIGNDVKMLGDIKAWLSTQFSMKDMGEASYILGIKIYRDSDRRMLGLTQSSYIEKVLKRFKMENSKRGLLPMRHRVKLSKKQSPKSDEELKRMSNIPYASAV
;
A
#
# COMPACT_ATOMS: atom_id res chain seq x y z
N MET A 1 -1.43 1.36 21.51
CA MET A 1 -1.09 -0.04 21.78
C MET A 1 0.29 -0.07 22.39
N ASP A 2 0.46 -0.81 23.47
CA ASP A 2 1.76 -1.03 24.09
C ASP A 2 2.53 -2.10 23.31
N GLN A 3 3.86 -2.04 23.39
CA GLN A 3 4.72 -3.02 22.71
C GLN A 3 4.50 -4.40 23.32
N PRO A 4 4.23 -5.45 22.52
CA PRO A 4 3.87 -6.74 23.08
C PRO A 4 5.10 -7.44 23.70
N GLU A 5 4.93 -8.04 24.88
CA GLU A 5 6.00 -8.46 25.81
C GLU A 5 7.03 -9.47 25.27
N GLY A 6 6.75 -10.17 24.16
CA GLY A 6 7.72 -11.07 23.50
C GLY A 6 8.56 -10.40 22.39
N PHE A 7 8.23 -9.16 22.05
CA PHE A 7 9.02 -8.32 21.14
C PHE A 7 10.00 -7.40 21.89
N THR A 8 10.19 -7.62 23.18
CA THR A 8 11.15 -6.92 24.02
C THR A 8 12.24 -7.88 24.51
N THR A 9 13.49 -7.44 24.41
CA THR A 9 14.58 -7.96 25.23
C THR A 9 14.52 -7.14 26.52
N VAL A 10 14.56 -7.75 27.70
CA VAL A 10 14.59 -7.01 28.98
C VAL A 10 15.74 -6.00 28.93
N GLY A 11 15.43 -4.71 28.81
CA GLY A 11 16.41 -3.60 28.73
C GLY A 11 16.60 -2.91 27.36
N GLU A 12 15.92 -3.34 26.28
CA GLU A 12 16.07 -2.72 24.94
C GLU A 12 14.71 -2.34 24.30
N GLU A 13 13.80 -1.79 25.10
CA GLU A 13 12.55 -1.21 24.58
C GLU A 13 12.86 0.09 23.83
N GLN A 14 13.10 0.02 22.53
CA GLN A 14 13.12 1.22 21.67
C GLN A 14 11.83 1.28 20.87
N LYS A 15 10.79 1.80 21.53
CA LYS A 15 9.62 2.33 20.83
C LYS A 15 10.11 3.48 19.95
N ASN A 16 9.76 3.48 18.66
CA ASN A 16 10.19 4.55 17.79
C ASN A 16 9.43 5.84 18.14
N ASP A 17 10.15 6.89 18.57
CA ASP A 17 9.57 8.19 18.93
C ASP A 17 8.84 8.87 17.75
N TYR A 18 9.16 8.47 16.52
CA TYR A 18 8.61 9.06 15.31
C TYR A 18 7.39 8.32 14.76
N ASP A 19 7.27 7.02 15.00
CA ASP A 19 6.15 6.21 14.51
C ASP A 19 5.76 5.12 15.53
N PRO A 20 4.60 5.23 16.19
CA PRO A 20 4.16 4.29 17.20
C PRO A 20 3.84 2.89 16.63
N CYS A 21 3.77 2.73 15.31
CA CYS A 21 3.47 1.48 14.63
C CYS A 21 4.72 0.69 14.22
N ILE A 22 5.93 1.19 14.50
CA ILE A 22 7.19 0.53 14.20
C ILE A 22 7.88 0.08 15.49
N TYR A 23 8.09 -1.23 15.60
CA TYR A 23 8.80 -1.84 16.71
C TYR A 23 10.12 -2.40 16.22
N LYS A 24 11.16 -2.27 17.04
CA LYS A 24 12.49 -2.77 16.75
C LYS A 24 12.91 -3.77 17.83
N LYS A 25 13.47 -4.90 17.40
CA LYS A 25 14.10 -5.89 18.27
C LYS A 25 15.55 -6.06 17.84
N ILE A 26 16.46 -5.97 18.79
CA ILE A 26 17.89 -6.17 18.58
C ILE A 26 18.33 -7.36 19.45
N SER A 27 19.18 -8.20 18.90
CA SER A 27 19.84 -9.28 19.63
C SER A 27 21.24 -9.45 19.06
N GLY A 28 22.24 -8.83 19.72
CA GLY A 28 23.60 -8.77 19.20
C GLY A 28 23.66 -8.06 17.84
N SER A 29 24.10 -8.77 16.80
CA SER A 29 24.16 -8.28 15.41
C SER A 29 22.85 -8.50 14.62
N SER A 30 21.90 -9.25 15.18
CA SER A 30 20.61 -9.52 14.57
C SER A 30 19.62 -8.40 14.91
N VAL A 31 18.94 -7.90 13.88
CA VAL A 31 17.97 -6.81 13.98
C VAL A 31 16.70 -7.22 13.22
N ALA A 32 15.56 -7.02 13.88
CA ALA A 32 14.25 -7.17 13.29
C ALA A 32 13.41 -5.90 13.52
N TYR A 33 12.63 -5.54 12.50
CA TYR A 33 11.63 -4.48 12.51
C TYR A 33 10.27 -5.10 12.26
N LEU A 34 9.31 -4.76 13.11
CA LEU A 34 7.91 -5.13 12.99
C LEU A 34 7.12 -3.85 12.73
N VAL A 35 6.45 -3.78 11.59
CA VAL A 35 5.56 -2.67 11.23
C VAL A 35 4.14 -3.18 11.29
N LEU A 36 3.31 -2.55 12.12
CA LEU A 36 1.91 -2.91 12.30
C LEU A 36 1.01 -1.89 11.60
N TYR A 37 0.03 -2.36 10.84
CA TYR A 37 -1.04 -1.52 10.33
C TYR A 37 -2.37 -2.27 10.35
N VAL A 38 -3.23 -1.94 11.31
CA VAL A 38 -4.54 -2.58 11.50
C VAL A 38 -4.41 -4.12 11.45
N ASP A 39 -4.83 -4.74 10.35
CA ASP A 39 -4.81 -6.20 10.15
C ASP A 39 -3.51 -6.72 9.52
N ASP A 40 -2.68 -5.84 8.96
CA ASP A 40 -1.45 -6.19 8.26
C ASP A 40 -0.22 -6.06 9.18
N ILE A 41 0.64 -7.07 9.13
CA ILE A 41 1.94 -7.11 9.82
C ILE A 41 3.05 -7.29 8.79
N LEU A 42 4.01 -6.37 8.78
CA LEU A 42 5.23 -6.51 8.00
C LEU A 42 6.42 -6.74 8.92
N LEU A 43 7.19 -7.78 8.60
CA LEU A 43 8.38 -8.14 9.35
C LEU A 43 9.61 -8.07 8.45
N ILE A 44 10.62 -7.31 8.89
CA ILE A 44 11.86 -7.06 8.15
C ILE A 44 13.03 -7.39 9.08
N GLY A 45 14.06 -8.06 8.60
CA GLY A 45 15.25 -8.30 9.41
C GLY A 45 16.39 -8.90 8.62
N ASN A 46 17.56 -8.97 9.25
CA ASN A 46 18.80 -9.52 8.67
C ASN A 46 19.07 -10.98 9.07
N ASP A 47 18.29 -11.55 10.00
CA ASP A 47 18.45 -12.92 10.50
C ASP A 47 17.15 -13.72 10.35
N VAL A 48 17.17 -14.72 9.47
CA VAL A 48 16.00 -15.55 9.16
C VAL A 48 15.52 -16.36 10.38
N LYS A 49 16.41 -16.79 11.28
CA LYS A 49 16.01 -17.54 12.47
C LYS A 49 15.25 -16.63 13.44
N MET A 50 15.80 -15.45 13.70
CA MET A 50 15.13 -14.43 14.53
C MET A 50 13.75 -14.08 13.98
N LEU A 51 13.63 -13.91 12.66
CA LEU A 51 12.35 -13.67 12.00
C LEU A 51 11.37 -14.84 12.17
N GLY A 52 11.87 -16.09 12.07
CA GLY A 52 11.08 -17.30 12.31
C GLY A 52 10.53 -17.37 13.74
N ASP A 53 11.36 -17.10 14.73
CA ASP A 53 10.97 -17.11 16.14
C ASP A 53 9.91 -16.05 16.44
N ILE A 54 10.08 -14.84 15.88
CA ILE A 54 9.09 -13.76 15.98
C ILE A 54 7.75 -14.18 15.34
N LYS A 55 7.79 -14.75 14.13
CA LYS A 55 6.56 -15.21 13.44
C LYS A 55 5.84 -16.28 14.23
N ALA A 56 6.58 -17.26 14.78
CA ALA A 56 6.01 -18.32 15.60
C ALA A 56 5.35 -17.73 16.85
N TRP A 57 6.05 -16.84 17.56
CA TRP A 57 5.52 -16.16 18.73
C TRP A 57 4.26 -15.33 18.40
N LEU A 58 4.27 -14.52 17.34
CA LEU A 58 3.09 -13.75 16.91
C LEU A 58 1.89 -14.66 16.60
N SER A 59 2.14 -15.81 15.95
CA SER A 59 1.09 -16.79 15.64
C SER A 59 0.50 -17.46 16.88
N THR A 60 1.21 -17.48 18.01
CA THR A 60 0.64 -17.95 19.29
C THR A 60 -0.25 -16.91 19.98
N GLN A 61 0.01 -15.62 19.74
CA GLN A 61 -0.71 -14.53 20.38
C GLN A 61 -1.92 -14.06 19.56
N PHE A 62 -1.80 -14.14 18.23
CA PHE A 62 -2.78 -13.62 17.29
C PHE A 62 -3.21 -14.70 16.29
N SER A 63 -4.50 -14.72 15.96
CA SER A 63 -5.01 -15.51 14.85
C SER A 63 -4.59 -14.86 13.53
N MET A 64 -3.39 -15.18 13.05
CA MET A 64 -2.81 -14.63 11.82
C MET A 64 -2.40 -15.72 10.84
N LYS A 65 -2.17 -15.33 9.59
CA LYS A 65 -1.68 -16.20 8.52
C LYS A 65 -0.36 -15.66 8.00
N ASP A 66 0.67 -16.50 7.95
CA ASP A 66 1.90 -16.15 7.25
C ASP A 66 1.65 -16.17 5.73
N MET A 67 1.92 -15.03 5.10
CA MET A 67 1.78 -14.82 3.66
C MET A 67 3.09 -15.09 2.91
N GLY A 68 4.16 -15.47 3.61
CA GLY A 68 5.47 -15.77 3.04
C GLY A 68 6.33 -14.52 2.86
N GLU A 69 7.06 -14.45 1.74
CA GLU A 69 7.83 -13.25 1.41
C GLU A 69 6.89 -12.08 1.11
N ALA A 70 7.24 -10.89 1.61
CA ALA A 70 6.43 -9.69 1.48
C ALA A 70 6.23 -9.33 0.00
N SER A 71 5.03 -9.58 -0.50
CA SER A 71 4.61 -9.30 -1.88
C SER A 71 3.53 -8.23 -1.96
N TYR A 72 2.78 -8.01 -0.88
CA TYR A 72 1.77 -6.96 -0.76
C TYR A 72 1.72 -6.40 0.66
N ILE A 73 1.46 -5.10 0.78
CA ILE A 73 1.16 -4.41 2.04
C ILE A 73 0.24 -3.22 1.74
N LEU A 74 -0.88 -3.07 2.46
CA LEU A 74 -1.83 -1.95 2.25
C LEU A 74 -2.32 -1.78 0.80
N GLY A 75 -2.45 -2.89 0.07
CA GLY A 75 -2.80 -2.87 -1.36
C GLY A 75 -1.69 -2.38 -2.29
N ILE A 76 -0.49 -2.13 -1.78
CA ILE A 76 0.73 -1.87 -2.55
C ILE A 76 1.44 -3.20 -2.78
N LYS A 77 1.67 -3.54 -4.04
CA LYS A 77 2.51 -4.67 -4.41
C LYS A 77 3.97 -4.29 -4.22
N ILE A 78 4.70 -5.16 -3.52
CA ILE A 78 6.15 -5.09 -3.38
C ILE A 78 6.76 -6.03 -4.42
N TYR A 79 7.70 -5.51 -5.19
CA TYR A 79 8.51 -6.27 -6.13
C TYR A 79 9.97 -6.21 -5.68
N ARG A 80 10.60 -7.38 -5.56
CA ARG A 80 12.00 -7.50 -5.19
C ARG A 80 12.74 -8.28 -6.27
N ASP A 81 13.82 -7.70 -6.76
CA ASP A 81 14.75 -8.33 -7.68
C ASP A 81 16.11 -8.41 -6.97
N SER A 82 16.44 -9.60 -6.46
CA SER A 82 17.69 -9.83 -5.71
C SER A 82 18.92 -9.67 -6.60
N ASP A 83 18.83 -10.09 -7.85
CA ASP A 83 19.94 -10.12 -8.80
C ASP A 83 20.32 -8.70 -9.21
N ARG A 84 19.31 -7.84 -9.43
CA ARG A 84 19.50 -6.42 -9.74
C ARG A 84 19.53 -5.53 -8.51
N ARG A 85 19.42 -6.11 -7.29
CA ARG A 85 19.30 -5.40 -6.01
C ARG A 85 18.25 -4.28 -6.05
N MET A 86 17.12 -4.57 -6.68
CA MET A 86 16.04 -3.61 -6.90
C MET A 86 14.87 -3.90 -5.96
N LEU A 87 14.33 -2.85 -5.36
CA LEU A 87 13.07 -2.90 -4.64
C LEU A 87 12.12 -1.90 -5.28
N GLY A 88 10.97 -2.39 -5.73
CA GLY A 88 9.93 -1.60 -6.39
C GLY A 88 8.61 -1.71 -5.65
N LEU A 89 7.84 -0.63 -5.69
CA LEU A 89 6.47 -0.57 -5.18
C LEU A 89 5.53 -0.26 -6.34
N THR A 90 4.42 -0.97 -6.44
CA THR A 90 3.43 -0.72 -7.49
C THR A 90 2.00 -0.91 -6.99
N GLN A 91 1.11 -0.03 -7.41
CA GLN A 91 -0.34 -0.18 -7.23
C GLN A 91 -1.04 -0.43 -8.58
N SER A 92 -0.36 -1.06 -9.53
CA SER A 92 -0.90 -1.39 -10.87
C SER A 92 -2.29 -2.03 -10.81
N SER A 93 -2.50 -3.01 -9.93
CA SER A 93 -3.82 -3.64 -9.75
C SER A 93 -4.91 -2.70 -9.26
N TYR A 94 -4.57 -1.69 -8.44
CA TYR A 94 -5.53 -0.67 -8.03
C TYR A 94 -5.87 0.25 -9.21
N ILE A 95 -4.87 0.69 -9.97
CA ILE A 95 -5.07 1.50 -11.18
C ILE A 95 -5.96 0.76 -12.19
N GLU A 96 -5.70 -0.53 -12.44
CA GLU A 96 -6.53 -1.35 -13.32
C GLU A 96 -7.98 -1.47 -12.82
N LYS A 97 -8.19 -1.65 -11.51
CA LYS A 97 -9.53 -1.66 -10.91
C LYS A 97 -10.26 -0.32 -11.12
N VAL A 98 -9.55 0.80 -10.94
CA VAL A 98 -10.10 2.14 -11.17
C VAL A 98 -10.46 2.32 -12.65
N LEU A 99 -9.56 1.97 -13.56
CA LEU A 99 -9.81 2.07 -15.00
C LEU A 99 -11.03 1.24 -15.40
N LYS A 100 -11.13 0.00 -14.93
CA LYS A 100 -12.28 -0.88 -15.21
C LYS A 100 -13.58 -0.34 -14.61
N ARG A 101 -13.55 0.21 -13.39
CA ARG A 101 -14.72 0.81 -12.73
C ARG A 101 -15.30 1.97 -13.55
N PHE A 102 -14.44 2.74 -14.20
CA PHE A 102 -14.83 3.89 -15.02
C PHE A 102 -14.92 3.58 -16.52
N LYS A 103 -14.80 2.30 -16.92
CA LYS A 103 -14.82 1.84 -18.32
C LYS A 103 -13.75 2.52 -19.19
N MET A 104 -12.57 2.71 -18.61
CA MET A 104 -11.42 3.40 -19.18
C MET A 104 -10.24 2.48 -19.52
N GLU A 105 -10.37 1.17 -19.37
CA GLU A 105 -9.32 0.17 -19.60
C GLU A 105 -8.68 0.24 -21.00
N ASN A 106 -9.44 0.67 -22.01
CA ASN A 106 -8.99 0.82 -23.40
C ASN A 106 -8.79 2.29 -23.81
N SER A 107 -8.75 3.21 -22.85
CA SER A 107 -8.54 4.64 -23.13
C SER A 107 -7.17 4.87 -23.76
N LYS A 108 -7.12 5.68 -24.82
CA LYS A 108 -5.85 6.09 -25.43
C LYS A 108 -5.03 6.87 -24.41
N ARG A 109 -3.71 6.63 -24.37
CA ARG A 109 -2.77 7.46 -23.62
C ARG A 109 -2.82 8.88 -24.18
N GLY A 110 -3.52 9.78 -23.49
CA GLY A 110 -3.55 11.21 -23.81
C GLY A 110 -2.34 11.91 -23.21
N LEU A 111 -1.73 12.83 -23.97
CA LEU A 111 -0.82 13.84 -23.42
C LEU A 111 -1.68 14.83 -22.62
N LEU A 112 -1.83 14.54 -21.32
CA LEU A 112 -2.53 15.34 -20.30
C LEU A 112 -4.07 15.30 -20.39
N PRO A 113 -4.79 15.08 -19.27
CA PRO A 113 -6.25 15.13 -19.25
C PRO A 113 -6.80 16.53 -19.52
N MET A 114 -5.98 17.58 -19.35
CA MET A 114 -6.35 18.96 -19.68
C MET A 114 -5.10 19.83 -19.91
N ARG A 115 -5.19 20.77 -20.86
CA ARG A 115 -4.22 21.87 -20.96
C ARG A 115 -4.30 22.75 -19.70
N HIS A 116 -3.15 23.22 -19.20
CA HIS A 116 -3.14 24.22 -18.13
C HIS A 116 -3.87 25.50 -18.61
N ARG A 117 -4.73 26.09 -17.75
CA ARG A 117 -5.54 27.29 -18.02
C ARG A 117 -6.67 27.16 -19.05
N VAL A 118 -7.35 26.02 -19.15
CA VAL A 118 -8.63 25.98 -19.88
C VAL A 118 -9.68 26.79 -19.10
N LYS A 119 -10.15 27.89 -19.66
CA LYS A 119 -11.33 28.61 -19.16
C LYS A 119 -12.58 27.92 -19.70
N LEU A 120 -13.27 27.20 -18.83
CA LEU A 120 -14.57 26.62 -19.15
C LEU A 120 -15.66 27.70 -19.09
N SER A 121 -16.65 27.62 -19.98
CA SER A 121 -17.80 28.53 -20.01
C SER A 121 -19.11 27.76 -20.18
N LYS A 122 -20.25 28.39 -19.82
CA LYS A 122 -21.60 27.82 -20.03
C LYS A 122 -21.91 27.45 -21.49
N LYS A 123 -21.15 27.99 -22.45
CA LYS A 123 -21.29 27.61 -23.86
C LYS A 123 -20.81 26.19 -24.17
N GLN A 124 -20.00 25.60 -23.29
CA GLN A 124 -19.44 24.24 -23.41
C GLN A 124 -20.24 23.20 -22.62
N SER A 125 -21.36 23.60 -22.01
CA SER A 125 -22.32 22.67 -21.43
C SER A 125 -23.10 21.94 -22.54
N PRO A 126 -23.52 20.69 -22.32
CA PRO A 126 -24.37 19.97 -23.27
C PRO A 126 -25.63 20.78 -23.60
N LYS A 127 -26.00 20.84 -24.88
CA LYS A 127 -27.11 21.68 -25.35
C LYS A 127 -28.32 20.89 -25.80
N SER A 128 -28.13 19.62 -26.15
CA SER A 128 -29.23 18.72 -26.55
C SER A 128 -29.54 17.70 -25.46
N ASP A 129 -30.77 17.20 -25.47
CA ASP A 129 -31.19 16.10 -24.59
C ASP A 129 -30.39 14.82 -24.81
N GLU A 130 -29.92 14.59 -26.04
CA GLU A 130 -29.02 13.48 -26.35
C GLU A 130 -27.65 13.63 -25.68
N GLU A 131 -27.07 14.82 -25.73
CA GLU A 131 -25.79 15.10 -25.05
C GLU A 131 -25.92 15.00 -23.53
N LEU A 132 -27.02 15.50 -22.96
CA LEU A 132 -27.33 15.40 -21.54
C LEU A 132 -27.43 13.93 -21.09
N LYS A 133 -28.18 13.09 -21.81
CA LYS A 133 -28.29 11.65 -21.53
C LYS A 133 -26.98 10.90 -21.72
N ARG A 134 -26.14 11.32 -22.67
CA ARG A 134 -24.81 10.72 -22.86
C ARG A 134 -23.89 11.05 -21.69
N MET A 135 -23.88 12.31 -21.26
CA MET A 135 -23.01 12.79 -20.19
C MET A 135 -23.45 12.34 -18.80
N SER A 136 -24.73 12.07 -18.57
CA SER A 136 -25.21 11.50 -17.29
C SER A 136 -24.59 10.14 -16.96
N ASN A 137 -24.12 9.41 -17.99
CA ASN A 137 -23.50 8.10 -17.86
C ASN A 137 -21.96 8.15 -17.82
N ILE A 138 -21.36 9.35 -17.92
CA ILE A 138 -19.90 9.55 -17.88
C ILE A 138 -19.55 10.24 -16.56
N PRO A 139 -19.02 9.52 -15.57
CA PRO A 139 -18.81 10.05 -14.23
C PRO A 139 -17.50 10.84 -14.17
N TYR A 140 -17.40 11.93 -14.93
CA TYR A 140 -16.19 12.76 -14.95
C TYR A 140 -15.87 13.31 -13.54
N ALA A 141 -16.89 13.54 -12.71
CA ALA A 141 -16.75 13.97 -11.32
C ALA A 141 -16.37 12.86 -10.34
N SER A 142 -16.50 11.57 -10.71
CA SER A 142 -16.13 10.46 -9.82
C SER A 142 -14.73 9.91 -10.07
N ALA A 143 -14.06 10.39 -11.13
CA ALA A 143 -12.69 10.03 -11.48
C ALA A 143 -11.65 11.01 -10.91
N VAL A 144 -12.09 12.07 -10.22
CA VAL A 144 -11.25 13.06 -9.53
C VAL A 144 -11.34 12.84 -8.03
#